data_AF-A0A142YJ19-F1
#
_entry.id   AF-A0A142YJ19-F1
#
_cell.length_a   1.000
_cell.length_b   1.000
_cell.length_c   1.000
_cell.angle_alpha   90.00
_cell.angle_beta   90.00
_cell.angle_gamma   90.00
#
_symmetry.space_group_name_H-M   'P 1'
#
loop_
_entity.id
_entity.type
_entity.pdbx_description
1 polymer ?
#
loop_
_entity_poly.entity_id
_entity_poly.type
_entity_poly.pdbx_seq_one_letter_code
_entity_poly.pdbx_strand_id
1 'polypeptide(L)'
;MTAFDPDMDTATYPTSARPEDAADYQRLVANPLLAAVALLGVWVLFRYSLEVRNLGLFLATLFAASVCPFLIQYHCLDCGRTDLAVRSRVHVCPAVIHRRRNGEEPPVLPPTVRAQVKTWAIVLIMTGLLYAIFHHHS
;
A
#
# COMPACT_ATOMS: atom_id res chain seq x y z
N MET A 1 47.84 -30.15 1.26
CA MET A 1 46.46 -30.49 0.90
C MET A 1 45.57 -29.76 1.89
N THR A 2 44.94 -28.67 1.48
CA THR A 2 44.01 -27.90 2.31
C THR A 2 42.74 -28.73 2.50
N ALA A 3 42.41 -29.03 3.76
CA ALA A 3 41.20 -29.77 4.10
C ALA A 3 39.98 -28.91 3.73
N PHE A 4 39.05 -29.49 2.96
CA PHE A 4 37.76 -28.88 2.65
C PHE A 4 36.95 -28.76 3.94
N ASP A 5 36.55 -27.54 4.30
CA ASP A 5 35.76 -27.23 5.49
C ASP A 5 34.31 -26.97 5.06
N PRO A 6 33.38 -27.92 5.24
CA PRO A 6 32.01 -27.79 4.75
C PRO A 6 31.24 -26.62 5.36
N ASP A 7 31.63 -26.13 6.54
CA ASP A 7 30.99 -25.00 7.21
C ASP A 7 31.47 -23.63 6.67
N MET A 8 32.64 -23.58 6.03
CA MET A 8 33.17 -22.36 5.38
C MET A 8 33.09 -22.38 3.85
N ASP A 9 33.15 -23.56 3.23
CA ASP A 9 33.19 -23.75 1.78
C ASP A 9 31.79 -23.93 1.15
N THR A 10 30.73 -23.85 1.95
CA THR A 10 29.36 -23.71 1.42
C THR A 10 29.21 -22.32 0.82
N ALA A 11 29.53 -22.22 -0.47
CA ALA A 11 29.22 -21.06 -1.29
C ALA A 11 27.76 -20.68 -1.05
N THR A 12 27.54 -19.55 -0.36
CA THR A 12 26.20 -19.00 -0.15
C THR A 12 25.74 -18.47 -1.51
N TYR A 13 25.20 -19.36 -2.35
CA TYR A 13 24.62 -18.95 -3.62
C TYR A 13 23.53 -17.91 -3.30
N PRO A 14 23.57 -16.71 -3.90
CA PRO A 14 22.45 -15.80 -3.81
C PRO A 14 21.26 -16.49 -4.47
N THR A 15 20.40 -17.11 -3.66
CA THR A 15 19.15 -17.64 -4.14
C THR A 15 18.40 -16.45 -4.71
N SER A 16 18.24 -16.41 -6.04
CA SER A 16 17.42 -15.42 -6.72
C SER A 16 15.97 -15.67 -6.33
N ALA A 17 15.59 -15.16 -5.17
CA ALA A 17 14.21 -15.11 -4.74
C ALA A 17 13.47 -14.28 -5.80
N ARG A 18 12.44 -14.85 -6.42
CA ARG A 18 11.52 -14.00 -7.18
C ARG A 18 10.92 -13.02 -6.18
N PRO A 19 10.84 -11.72 -6.50
CA PRO A 19 10.25 -10.71 -5.61
C PRO A 19 8.83 -11.10 -5.16
N GLU A 20 8.12 -11.85 -6.01
CA GLU A 20 6.80 -12.40 -5.75
C GLU A 20 6.79 -13.37 -4.55
N ASP A 21 7.80 -14.23 -4.41
CA ASP A 21 7.90 -15.17 -3.29
C ASP A 21 8.23 -14.47 -1.97
N ALA A 22 8.89 -13.30 -2.03
CA ALA A 22 9.22 -12.53 -0.84
C ALA A 22 8.01 -11.72 -0.33
N ALA A 23 7.03 -11.45 -1.19
CA ALA A 23 5.86 -10.63 -0.87
C ALA A 23 5.00 -11.26 0.24
N ASP A 24 4.90 -12.58 0.27
CA ASP A 24 4.08 -13.32 1.24
C ASP A 24 4.64 -13.28 2.66
N TYR A 25 5.94 -13.00 2.83
CA TYR A 25 6.61 -12.90 4.13
C TYR A 25 6.64 -11.47 4.69
N GLN A 26 6.12 -10.50 3.95
CA GLN A 26 6.11 -9.09 4.34
C GLN A 26 4.99 -8.79 5.34
N ARG A 27 5.30 -8.04 6.40
CA ARG A 27 4.32 -7.52 7.34
C ARG A 27 4.09 -6.03 7.06
N LEU A 28 3.25 -5.74 6.08
CA LEU A 28 2.96 -4.37 5.64
C LEU A 28 1.57 -3.92 6.07
N VAL A 29 1.45 -2.66 6.50
CA VAL A 29 0.17 -2.01 6.80
C VAL A 29 -0.05 -0.88 5.81
N ALA A 30 -1.20 -0.86 5.14
CA ALA A 30 -1.59 0.22 4.25
C ALA A 30 -2.00 1.45 5.06
N ASN A 31 -1.47 2.61 4.69
CA ASN A 31 -1.80 3.91 5.26
C ASN A 31 -2.48 4.79 4.20
N PRO A 32 -3.82 4.91 4.24
CA PRO A 32 -4.58 5.74 3.29
C PRO A 32 -4.72 7.21 3.73
N LEU A 33 -4.13 7.63 4.86
CA LEU A 33 -4.37 8.95 5.46
C LEU A 33 -4.11 10.09 4.45
N LEU A 34 -2.96 10.05 3.78
CA LEU A 34 -2.59 11.09 2.81
C LEU A 34 -3.58 11.14 1.63
N ALA A 35 -4.00 9.97 1.13
CA ALA A 35 -4.99 9.88 0.07
C ALA A 35 -6.36 10.43 0.53
N ALA A 36 -6.78 10.13 1.77
CA ALA A 36 -8.03 10.64 2.33
C ALA A 36 -8.02 12.17 2.48
N VAL A 37 -6.93 12.75 3.01
CA VAL A 37 -6.77 14.21 3.12
C VAL A 37 -6.77 14.87 1.74
N ALA A 38 -6.08 14.29 0.76
CA ALA A 38 -6.08 14.79 -0.61
C ALA A 38 -7.48 14.74 -1.22
N LEU A 39 -8.23 13.65 -1.01
CA LEU A 39 -9.62 13.53 -1.48
C LEU A 39 -10.55 14.57 -0.86
N LEU A 40 -10.36 14.96 0.41
CA LEU A 40 -11.10 16.07 1.00
C LEU A 40 -10.81 17.40 0.29
N GLY A 41 -9.55 17.66 -0.05
CA GLY A 41 -9.17 18.83 -0.85
C GLY A 41 -9.79 18.81 -2.24
N VAL A 42 -9.76 17.65 -2.90
CA VAL A 42 -10.43 17.43 -4.20
C VAL A 42 -11.93 17.67 -4.10
N TRP A 43 -12.59 17.23 -3.03
CA TRP A 43 -14.02 17.46 -2.81
C TRP A 43 -14.36 18.96 -2.73
N VAL A 44 -13.57 19.73 -1.98
CA VAL A 44 -13.73 21.19 -1.88
C VAL A 44 -13.53 21.86 -3.25
N LEU A 45 -12.47 21.49 -3.97
CA LEU A 45 -12.21 22.00 -5.32
C LEU A 45 -13.32 21.64 -6.29
N PHE A 46 -13.88 20.44 -6.17
CA PHE A 46 -14.96 19.97 -7.01
C PHE A 46 -16.21 20.83 -6.82
N ARG A 47 -16.61 21.06 -5.57
CA ARG A 47 -17.73 21.95 -5.22
C ARG A 47 -17.52 23.36 -5.78
N TYR A 48 -16.34 23.92 -5.57
CA TYR A 48 -15.99 25.24 -6.08
C TYR A 48 -15.98 25.31 -7.62
N SER A 49 -15.50 24.26 -8.30
CA SER A 49 -15.48 24.20 -9.76
C SER A 49 -16.88 24.20 -10.38
N LEU A 50 -17.84 23.56 -9.71
CA LEU A 50 -19.25 23.54 -10.11
C LEU A 50 -19.91 24.90 -9.88
N GLU A 51 -19.61 25.56 -8.76
CA GLU A 51 -20.14 26.88 -8.43
C GLU A 51 -19.71 27.95 -9.44
N VAL A 52 -18.42 27.98 -9.78
CA VAL A 52 -17.85 28.93 -10.74
C VAL A 52 -18.07 28.51 -12.21
N ARG A 53 -18.63 27.30 -12.44
CA ARG A 53 -18.86 26.72 -13.77
C ARG A 53 -17.61 26.73 -14.67
N ASN A 54 -16.45 26.53 -14.06
CA ASN A 54 -15.17 26.57 -14.76
C ASN A 54 -14.76 25.16 -15.21
N LEU A 55 -14.88 24.88 -16.50
CA LEU A 55 -14.56 23.57 -17.08
C LEU A 55 -13.10 23.17 -16.85
N GLY A 56 -12.15 24.10 -16.98
CA GLY A 56 -10.74 23.81 -16.77
C GLY A 56 -10.45 23.35 -15.34
N LEU A 57 -11.03 24.04 -14.36
CA LEU A 57 -10.91 23.66 -12.95
C LEU A 57 -11.59 22.33 -12.65
N PHE A 58 -12.74 22.08 -13.27
CA PHE A 58 -13.45 20.80 -13.16
C PHE A 58 -12.60 19.64 -13.67
N LEU A 59 -12.00 19.76 -14.87
CA LEU A 59 -11.11 18.74 -15.43
C LEU A 59 -9.85 18.55 -14.58
N ALA A 60 -9.24 19.63 -14.10
CA ALA A 60 -8.09 19.56 -13.19
C ALA A 60 -8.44 18.83 -11.88
N THR A 61 -9.65 19.04 -11.37
CA THR A 61 -10.14 18.38 -10.16
C THR A 61 -10.38 16.89 -10.39
N LEU A 62 -10.95 16.50 -11.53
CA LEU A 62 -11.11 15.08 -11.89
C LEU A 62 -9.76 14.38 -12.03
N PHE A 63 -8.77 15.07 -12.61
CA PHE A 63 -7.40 14.57 -12.68
C PHE A 63 -6.79 14.41 -11.28
N ALA A 64 -6.93 15.40 -10.40
CA ALA A 64 -6.46 15.29 -9.02
C ALA A 64 -7.13 14.11 -8.28
N ALA A 65 -8.43 13.90 -8.49
CA ALA A 65 -9.18 12.77 -7.93
C ALA A 65 -8.60 11.42 -8.37
N SER A 66 -8.23 11.28 -9.65
CA SER A 66 -7.67 10.02 -10.18
C SER A 66 -6.24 9.74 -9.72
N VAL A 67 -5.50 10.77 -9.32
CA VAL A 67 -4.14 10.63 -8.76
C VAL A 67 -4.16 10.27 -7.27
N CYS A 68 -5.21 10.61 -6.52
CA CYS A 68 -5.30 10.36 -5.07
C CYS A 68 -5.05 8.89 -4.65
N PRO A 69 -5.56 7.86 -5.35
CA PRO A 69 -5.26 6.46 -5.01
C PRO A 69 -3.76 6.12 -5.02
N PHE A 70 -2.95 6.84 -5.81
CA PHE A 70 -1.50 6.66 -5.85
C PHE A 70 -0.77 7.26 -4.64
N LEU A 71 -1.47 8.04 -3.82
CA LEU A 71 -0.94 8.58 -2.56
C LEU A 71 -1.08 7.60 -1.39
N ILE A 72 -1.71 6.44 -1.59
CA ILE A 72 -1.78 5.41 -0.55
C ILE A 72 -0.36 4.91 -0.28
N GLN A 73 0.03 4.94 0.98
CA GLN A 73 1.33 4.48 1.45
C GLN A 73 1.22 3.09 2.08
N TYR A 74 2.35 2.41 2.24
CA TYR A 74 2.49 1.28 3.14
C TYR A 74 3.51 1.62 4.23
N HIS A 75 3.42 0.91 5.36
CA HIS A 75 4.38 0.92 6.45
C HIS A 75 4.81 -0.52 6.75
N CYS A 76 6.12 -0.78 6.76
CA CYS A 76 6.66 -2.09 7.13
C CYS A 76 6.77 -2.22 8.65
N LEU A 77 6.13 -3.23 9.24
CA LEU A 77 6.15 -3.48 10.68
C LEU A 77 7.49 -4.02 11.19
N ASP A 78 8.34 -4.53 10.30
CA ASP A 78 9.64 -5.09 10.71
C ASP A 78 10.75 -4.04 10.70
N CYS A 79 10.82 -3.19 9.67
CA CYS A 79 11.90 -2.19 9.50
C CYS A 79 11.45 -0.73 9.63
N GLY A 80 10.15 -0.48 9.80
CA GLY A 80 9.58 0.87 9.92
C GLY A 80 9.53 1.67 8.61
N ARG A 81 10.00 1.13 7.48
CA ARG A 81 10.03 1.85 6.19
C ARG A 81 8.61 2.18 5.72
N THR A 82 8.42 3.42 5.30
CA THR A 82 7.22 3.88 4.60
C THR A 82 7.51 4.20 3.15
N ASP A 83 6.64 3.76 2.23
CA ASP A 83 6.75 4.07 0.80
C ASP A 83 5.36 3.93 0.14
N LEU A 84 5.24 4.15 -1.17
CA LEU A 84 3.97 4.05 -1.90
C LEU A 84 3.47 2.61 -1.98
N ALA A 85 2.17 2.39 -1.79
CA ALA A 85 1.54 1.07 -1.81
C ALA A 85 1.76 0.33 -3.14
N VAL A 86 1.87 1.04 -4.26
CA VAL A 86 2.19 0.45 -5.58
C VAL A 86 3.58 -0.19 -5.63
N ARG A 87 4.50 0.22 -4.75
CA ARG A 87 5.87 -0.32 -4.62
C ARG A 87 6.00 -1.37 -3.52
N SER A 88 4.91 -1.71 -2.82
CA SER A 88 4.92 -2.67 -1.70
C SER A 88 5.51 -4.03 -2.08
N ARG A 89 5.19 -4.55 -3.26
CA ARG A 89 5.69 -5.86 -3.73
C ARG A 89 7.21 -5.95 -3.87
N VAL A 90 7.89 -4.82 -4.06
CA VAL A 90 9.35 -4.76 -4.23
C VAL A 90 10.06 -4.55 -2.88
N HIS A 91 9.32 -4.33 -1.80
CA HIS A 91 9.90 -4.12 -0.48
C HIS A 91 10.53 -5.41 0.07
N VAL A 92 11.84 -5.38 0.33
CA VAL A 92 12.53 -6.50 0.98
C VAL A 92 13.38 -5.95 2.12
N CYS A 93 13.14 -6.43 3.34
CA CYS A 93 13.91 -6.06 4.53
C CYS A 93 14.63 -7.30 5.12
N PRO A 94 15.63 -7.11 6.01
CA PRO A 94 16.38 -8.22 6.59
C PRO A 94 15.49 -9.27 7.27
N ALA A 95 14.43 -8.84 7.96
CA ALA A 95 13.48 -9.75 8.61
C ALA A 95 12.72 -10.62 7.60
N VAL A 96 12.27 -10.03 6.48
CA VAL A 96 11.59 -10.77 5.39
C VAL A 96 12.52 -11.82 4.79
N ILE A 97 13.80 -11.47 4.56
CA ILE A 97 14.80 -12.41 4.06
C ILE A 97 15.04 -13.53 5.08
N HIS A 98 15.14 -13.19 6.37
CA HIS A 98 15.36 -14.17 7.44
C HIS A 98 14.23 -15.20 7.50
N ARG A 99 12.98 -14.76 7.55
CA ARG A 99 11.81 -15.65 7.58
C ARG A 99 11.75 -16.56 6.36
N ARG A 100 12.00 -15.99 5.17
CA ARG A 100 12.04 -16.75 3.92
C ARG A 100 13.16 -17.80 3.92
N ARG A 101 14.35 -17.46 4.42
CA ARG A 101 15.50 -18.40 4.48
C ARG A 101 15.27 -19.52 5.49
N ASN A 102 14.60 -19.23 6.60
CA ASN A 102 14.29 -20.21 7.64
C ASN A 102 13.07 -21.09 7.29
N GLY A 103 12.36 -20.80 6.18
CA GLY A 103 11.13 -21.52 5.84
C GLY A 103 10.02 -21.33 6.87
N GLU A 104 10.00 -20.17 7.54
CA GLU A 104 8.95 -19.83 8.50
C GLU A 104 7.59 -19.75 7.79
N GLU A 105 6.49 -20.02 8.50
CA GLU A 105 5.18 -19.86 7.90
C GLU A 105 4.90 -18.38 7.58
N PRO A 106 4.22 -18.06 6.45
CA PRO A 106 3.82 -16.71 6.14
C PRO A 106 2.98 -16.13 7.28
N PRO A 107 3.20 -14.85 7.67
CA PRO A 107 2.43 -14.22 8.72
C PRO A 107 0.94 -14.16 8.32
N VAL A 108 0.07 -14.70 9.17
CA VAL A 108 -1.39 -14.62 8.98
C VAL A 108 -1.88 -13.16 9.04
N LEU A 109 -1.19 -12.32 9.82
CA LEU A 109 -1.50 -10.91 10.01
C LEU A 109 -0.23 -10.04 9.92
N PRO A 110 -0.29 -8.88 9.24
CA PRO A 110 -1.46 -8.28 8.58
C PRO A 110 -1.81 -8.92 7.21
N PRO A 111 -3.05 -8.78 6.71
CA PRO A 111 -3.42 -9.25 5.37
C PRO A 111 -2.64 -8.50 4.29
N THR A 112 -2.63 -8.99 3.04
CA THR A 112 -1.90 -8.33 1.94
C THR A 112 -2.29 -6.86 1.76
N VAL A 113 -1.34 -6.00 1.37
CA VAL A 113 -1.59 -4.56 1.12
C VAL A 113 -2.76 -4.37 0.14
N ARG A 114 -2.86 -5.22 -0.88
CA ARG A 114 -3.97 -5.18 -1.86
C ARG A 114 -5.33 -5.44 -1.19
N ALA A 115 -5.40 -6.40 -0.27
CA ALA A 115 -6.62 -6.66 0.48
C ALA A 115 -6.98 -5.47 1.38
N GLN A 116 -6.01 -4.91 2.10
CA GLN A 116 -6.22 -3.73 2.96
C GLN A 116 -6.74 -2.53 2.16
N VAL A 117 -6.14 -2.23 1.00
CA VAL A 117 -6.57 -1.13 0.12
C VAL A 117 -8.00 -1.34 -0.38
N LYS A 118 -8.36 -2.58 -0.76
CA LYS A 118 -9.75 -2.91 -1.14
C LYS A 118 -10.72 -2.69 0.02
N THR A 119 -10.37 -3.15 1.22
CA THR A 119 -11.19 -2.95 2.42
C THR A 119 -11.39 -1.46 2.69
N TRP A 120 -10.32 -0.65 2.62
CA TRP A 120 -10.42 0.80 2.77
C TRP A 120 -11.33 1.44 1.71
N ALA A 121 -11.20 1.03 0.45
CA ALA A 121 -12.07 1.53 -0.63
C ALA A 121 -13.55 1.21 -0.36
N ILE A 122 -13.86 -0.02 0.06
CA ILE A 122 -15.22 -0.43 0.42
C ILE A 122 -15.75 0.40 1.60
N VAL A 123 -14.95 0.56 2.66
CA VAL A 123 -15.32 1.36 3.84
C VAL A 123 -15.62 2.81 3.45
N LEU A 124 -14.77 3.43 2.61
CA LEU A 124 -14.98 4.79 2.15
C LEU A 124 -16.25 4.93 1.31
N ILE A 125 -16.49 4.01 0.37
CA ILE A 125 -17.70 4.02 -0.47
C ILE A 125 -18.95 3.85 0.40
N MET A 126 -18.97 2.87 1.29
CA MET A 126 -20.11 2.61 2.17
C MET A 126 -20.38 3.80 3.10
N THR A 127 -19.33 4.40 3.67
CA THR A 127 -19.45 5.59 4.53
C THR A 127 -20.02 6.77 3.74
N GLY A 128 -19.53 6.99 2.51
CA GLY A 128 -20.04 8.03 1.62
C GLY A 128 -21.50 7.84 1.21
N LEU A 129 -21.90 6.60 0.89
CA LEU A 129 -23.29 6.26 0.58
C LEU A 129 -24.21 6.49 1.79
N LEU A 130 -23.83 6.01 2.97
CA LEU A 130 -24.60 6.24 4.20
C LEU A 130 -24.72 7.74 4.49
N TYR A 131 -23.62 8.49 4.40
CA TYR A 131 -23.63 9.93 4.56
C TYR A 131 -24.60 10.61 3.58
N ALA A 132 -24.55 10.26 2.29
CA ALA A 132 -25.45 10.81 1.28
C ALA A 132 -26.92 10.50 1.57
N ILE A 133 -27.22 9.27 2.00
CA ILE A 133 -28.59 8.86 2.37
C ILE A 133 -29.09 9.70 3.55
N PHE A 134 -28.32 9.75 4.66
CA PHE A 134 -28.76 10.49 5.84
C PHE A 134 -28.85 12.00 5.61
N HIS A 135 -27.95 12.57 4.80
CA HIS A 135 -27.94 14.00 4.51
C HIS A 135 -29.01 14.43 3.49
N HIS A 136 -29.47 13.54 2.61
CA HIS A 136 -30.59 13.84 1.71
C HIS A 136 -31.97 13.72 2.40
N HIS A 137 -32.05 12.99 3.51
CA HIS A 137 -33.28 12.84 4.30
C HIS A 137 -33.42 13.84 5.46
N SER A 138 -32.43 14.71 5.68
CA SER A 138 -32.46 15.80 6.67
C SER A 138 -32.64 17.16 5.98
#